data_AF-A0A016SXV9-F1
#
_entry.id   AF-A0A016SXV9-F1
#
_cell.length_a   1.000
_cell.length_b   1.000
_cell.length_c   1.000
_cell.angle_alpha   90.00
_cell.angle_beta   90.00
_cell.angle_gamma   90.00
#
_symmetry.space_group_name_H-M   'P 1'
#
loop_
_entity.id
_entity.type
_entity.pdbx_description
1 polymer ?
#
loop_
_entity_poly.entity_id
_entity_poly.type
_entity_poly.pdbx_seq_one_letter_code
_entity_poly.pdbx_strand_id
1 'polypeptide(L)'
;MSLQPFCQLPKDQKWLLFRNFWPGFSELDRCFHTCKILGHDINDDRAVCLDGTIVNLRGQVTRLETVSDLNAEQVKKLMKPSHDLFRELVTYPFKRLKPNEFELLYMVICCMWNVKRECSR
;
A
#
# COMPACT_ATOMS: atom_id res chain seq x y z
N MET A 1 -21.41 -3.57 5.27
CA MET A 1 -22.13 -2.54 4.49
C MET A 1 -21.56 -2.49 3.08
N SER A 2 -22.40 -2.51 2.04
CA SER A 2 -21.96 -2.21 0.67
C SER A 2 -22.06 -0.71 0.42
N LEU A 3 -21.09 -0.14 -0.30
CA LEU A 3 -21.11 1.26 -0.73
C LEU A 3 -22.17 1.44 -1.83
N GLN A 4 -23.39 1.78 -1.44
CA GLN A 4 -24.55 1.87 -2.35
C GLN A 4 -24.28 2.72 -3.60
N PRO A 5 -23.64 3.90 -3.52
CA PRO A 5 -23.31 4.68 -4.71
C PRO A 5 -22.40 3.93 -5.69
N PHE A 6 -21.45 3.13 -5.20
CA PHE A 6 -20.59 2.30 -6.05
C PHE A 6 -21.36 1.15 -6.70
N CYS A 7 -22.27 0.50 -5.96
CA CYS A 7 -23.07 -0.60 -6.47
C CYS A 7 -23.90 -0.23 -7.70
N GLN A 8 -24.36 1.02 -7.78
CA GLN A 8 -25.21 1.53 -8.85
C GLN A 8 -24.45 1.90 -10.14
N LEU A 9 -23.11 1.93 -10.11
CA LEU A 9 -22.32 2.34 -11.27
C LEU A 9 -22.29 1.26 -12.38
N PRO A 10 -22.21 1.67 -13.66
CA PRO A 10 -21.87 0.78 -14.76
C PRO A 10 -20.55 0.06 -14.54
N LYS A 11 -20.39 -1.11 -15.17
CA LYS A 11 -19.18 -1.96 -15.03
C LYS A 11 -17.88 -1.21 -15.34
N ASP A 12 -17.88 -0.39 -16.39
CA ASP A 12 -16.66 0.31 -16.84
C ASP A 12 -16.23 1.39 -15.83
N GLN A 13 -17.19 2.06 -15.20
CA GLN A 13 -16.93 3.04 -14.15
C GLN A 13 -16.44 2.35 -12.87
N LYS A 14 -17.00 1.19 -12.52
CA LYS A 14 -16.49 0.36 -11.41
C LYS A 14 -15.04 -0.05 -11.65
N TRP A 15 -14.70 -0.43 -12.88
CA TRP A 15 -13.33 -0.80 -13.24
C TRP A 15 -12.37 0.38 -13.20
N LEU A 16 -12.79 1.56 -13.66
CA LEU A 16 -12.02 2.78 -13.54
C LEU A 16 -11.71 3.11 -12.07
N LEU A 17 -12.73 3.09 -11.21
CA LEU A 17 -12.57 3.33 -9.78
C LEU A 17 -11.64 2.29 -9.14
N PHE A 18 -11.82 1.01 -9.45
CA PHE A 18 -10.98 -0.06 -8.90
C PHE A 18 -9.50 0.13 -9.25
N ARG A 19 -9.18 0.47 -10.50
CA ARG A 19 -7.79 0.71 -10.93
C ARG A 19 -7.15 1.90 -10.20
N ASN A 20 -7.93 2.95 -9.93
CA ASN A 20 -7.46 4.12 -9.18
C ASN A 20 -7.31 3.83 -7.68
N PHE A 21 -8.26 3.06 -7.14
CA PHE A 21 -8.38 2.72 -5.73
C PHE A 21 -7.29 1.76 -5.25
N TRP A 22 -7.05 0.69 -6.01
CA TRP A 22 -6.34 -0.49 -5.54
C TRP A 22 -4.94 -0.22 -4.99
N PRO A 23 -4.06 0.57 -5.66
CA PRO A 23 -2.72 0.81 -5.15
C PRO A 23 -2.74 1.56 -3.81
N GLY A 24 -3.58 2.59 -3.66
CA GLY A 24 -3.67 3.37 -2.43
C GLY A 24 -4.25 2.54 -1.28
N PHE A 25 -5.32 1.78 -1.56
CA PHE A 25 -5.91 0.87 -0.58
C PHE A 25 -4.91 -0.17 -0.07
N SER A 26 -4.21 -0.85 -0.97
CA SER A 26 -3.26 -1.92 -0.61
C SER A 26 -2.17 -1.40 0.33
N GLU A 27 -1.71 -0.17 0.15
CA GLU A 27 -0.66 0.41 0.99
C GLU A 27 -1.17 0.85 2.36
N LEU A 28 -2.35 1.50 2.39
CA LEU A 28 -2.98 1.94 3.63
C LEU A 28 -3.40 0.77 4.51
N ASP A 29 -4.06 -0.24 3.93
CA ASP A 29 -4.49 -1.45 4.63
C ASP A 29 -3.29 -2.21 5.21
N ARG A 30 -2.23 -2.40 4.40
CA ARG A 30 -0.99 -3.04 4.84
C ARG A 30 -0.29 -2.27 5.97
N CYS A 31 -0.21 -0.95 5.86
CA CYS A 31 0.37 -0.12 6.93
C CYS A 31 -0.44 -0.24 8.23
N PHE A 32 -1.77 -0.19 8.13
CA PHE A 32 -2.65 -0.33 9.29
C PHE A 32 -2.51 -1.70 9.95
N HIS A 33 -2.54 -2.77 9.16
CA HIS A 33 -2.39 -4.13 9.66
C HIS A 33 -1.02 -4.35 10.31
N THR A 34 0.04 -3.85 9.68
CA THR A 34 1.40 -3.87 10.26
C THR A 34 1.45 -3.14 11.59
N CYS A 35 0.84 -1.95 11.70
CA CYS A 35 0.82 -1.19 12.95
C CYS A 35 0.01 -1.90 14.05
N LYS A 36 -1.07 -2.59 13.70
CA LYS A 36 -1.84 -3.39 14.66
C LYS A 36 -1.04 -4.55 15.25
N ILE A 37 -0.19 -5.19 14.45
CA ILE A 37 0.57 -6.38 14.88
C ILE A 37 1.92 -6.01 15.52
N LEU A 38 2.66 -5.09 14.92
CA LEU A 38 4.03 -4.75 15.31
C LEU A 38 4.15 -3.42 16.07
N GLY A 39 3.05 -2.67 16.17
CA GLY A 39 3.04 -1.35 16.80
C GLY A 39 3.50 -0.23 15.87
N HIS A 40 3.77 0.93 16.47
CA HIS A 40 3.94 2.19 15.76
C HIS A 40 5.38 2.73 15.81
N ASP A 41 6.37 1.92 16.14
CA ASP A 41 7.76 2.36 16.14
C ASP A 41 8.22 2.69 14.72
N ILE A 42 8.60 3.95 14.49
CA ILE A 42 9.06 4.45 13.19
C ILE A 42 10.39 3.83 12.76
N ASN A 43 11.18 3.30 13.70
CA ASN A 43 12.45 2.64 13.41
C ASN A 43 12.30 1.15 13.12
N ASP A 44 11.10 0.58 13.30
CA ASP A 44 10.81 -0.80 12.92
C ASP A 44 10.52 -0.88 11.41
N ASP A 45 11.48 -1.41 10.65
CA ASP A 45 11.37 -1.60 9.19
C ASP A 45 10.66 -2.91 8.80
N ARG A 46 10.08 -3.64 9.75
CA ARG A 46 9.29 -4.83 9.46
C ARG A 46 7.91 -4.47 8.91
N ALA A 47 7.41 -5.31 8.02
CA ALA A 47 6.06 -5.24 7.46
C ALA A 47 5.38 -6.62 7.53
N VAL A 48 4.06 -6.61 7.63
CA VAL A 48 3.24 -7.82 7.59
C VAL A 48 2.70 -8.00 6.16
N CYS A 49 2.96 -9.17 5.58
CA CYS A 49 2.44 -9.60 4.29
C CYS A 49 0.98 -10.05 4.39
N LEU A 50 0.30 -10.21 3.24
CA LEU A 50 -1.12 -10.60 3.19
C LEU A 50 -1.40 -11.98 3.80
N ASP A 51 -0.42 -12.87 3.76
CA ASP A 51 -0.45 -14.20 4.38
C ASP A 51 -0.10 -14.18 5.88
N GLY A 52 0.15 -12.99 6.45
CA GLY A 52 0.58 -12.80 7.83
C GLY A 52 2.09 -12.94 8.04
N THR A 53 2.88 -13.26 7.01
CA THR A 53 4.33 -13.37 7.13
C THR A 53 4.94 -12.02 7.48
N ILE A 54 5.81 -11.98 8.50
CA ILE A 54 6.55 -10.77 8.88
C ILE A 54 7.87 -10.75 8.10
N VAL A 55 8.06 -9.71 7.29
CA VAL A 55 9.28 -9.51 6.50
C VAL A 55 10.01 -8.26 6.96
N ASN A 56 11.33 -8.29 6.90
CA ASN A 56 12.14 -7.08 7.07
C ASN A 56 12.35 -6.45 5.69
N LEU A 57 11.86 -5.23 5.48
CA LEU A 57 11.96 -4.53 4.20
C LEU A 57 13.41 -4.14 3.82
N ARG A 58 14.32 -4.14 4.80
CA ARG A 58 15.77 -4.01 4.58
C ARG A 58 16.50 -5.35 4.47
N GLY A 59 15.79 -6.45 4.72
CA GLY A 59 16.33 -7.81 4.70
C GLY A 59 16.64 -8.34 3.31
N GLN A 60 17.29 -9.50 3.27
CA GLN A 60 17.69 -10.16 2.03
C GLN A 60 16.49 -10.66 1.23
N VAL A 61 16.55 -10.48 -0.08
CA VAL A 61 15.59 -11.07 -1.01
C VAL A 61 15.89 -12.57 -1.11
N THR A 62 15.03 -13.38 -0.51
CA THR A 62 15.13 -14.84 -0.57
C THR A 62 14.54 -15.31 -1.90
N ARG A 63 15.24 -16.24 -2.59
CA ARG A 63 14.76 -16.95 -3.80
C ARG A 63 14.68 -16.14 -5.10
N LEU A 64 15.59 -15.17 -5.31
CA LEU A 64 15.64 -14.43 -6.58
C LEU A 64 15.86 -15.30 -7.81
N GLU A 65 16.64 -16.37 -7.67
CA GLU A 65 16.99 -17.30 -8.74
C GLU A 65 15.77 -17.91 -9.45
N THR A 66 14.62 -17.98 -8.77
CA THR A 66 13.38 -18.53 -9.33
C THR A 66 12.46 -17.48 -9.99
N VAL A 67 12.77 -16.20 -9.87
CA VAL A 67 11.85 -15.10 -10.24
C VAL A 67 12.52 -13.99 -11.06
N SER A 68 13.84 -13.92 -11.09
CA SER A 68 14.59 -12.91 -11.83
C SER A 68 16.01 -13.35 -12.17
N ASP A 69 16.50 -12.89 -13.32
CA ASP A 69 17.93 -12.97 -13.69
C ASP A 69 18.79 -11.94 -12.93
N LEU A 70 18.16 -11.05 -12.15
CA LEU A 70 18.84 -10.05 -11.34
C LEU A 70 19.33 -10.63 -10.02
N ASN A 71 20.54 -10.25 -9.62
CA ASN A 71 21.04 -10.56 -8.29
C ASN A 71 20.41 -9.67 -7.21
N ALA A 72 20.63 -10.03 -5.94
CA ALA A 72 20.03 -9.36 -4.78
C ALA A 72 20.31 -7.85 -4.73
N GLU A 73 21.53 -7.43 -5.08
CA GLU A 73 21.91 -6.01 -5.05
C GLU A 73 21.24 -5.22 -6.18
N GLN A 74 21.09 -5.82 -7.37
CA GLN A 74 20.38 -5.20 -8.48
C GLN A 74 18.89 -5.00 -8.15
N VAL A 75 18.23 -6.00 -7.57
CA VAL A 75 16.83 -5.88 -7.14
C VAL A 75 16.68 -4.85 -6.03
N LYS A 76 17.58 -4.87 -5.04
CA LYS A 76 17.58 -3.88 -3.97
C LYS A 76 17.73 -2.46 -4.52
N LYS A 77 18.66 -2.24 -5.46
CA LYS A 77 18.85 -0.94 -6.12
C LYS A 77 17.61 -0.52 -6.91
N LEU A 78 16.95 -1.45 -7.59
CA LEU A 78 15.74 -1.19 -8.36
C LEU A 78 14.54 -0.81 -7.47
N MET A 79 14.34 -1.52 -6.35
CA MET A 79 13.18 -1.34 -5.48
C MET A 79 13.35 -0.22 -4.45
N LYS A 80 14.60 0.12 -4.10
CA LYS A 80 14.91 1.11 -3.05
C LYS A 80 14.19 2.45 -3.22
N PRO A 81 14.15 3.09 -4.40
CA PRO A 81 13.46 4.38 -4.56
C PRO A 81 11.97 4.29 -4.21
N SER A 82 11.29 3.25 -4.66
CA SER A 82 9.87 3.03 -4.35
C SER A 82 9.67 2.78 -2.86
N HIS A 83 10.49 1.92 -2.24
CA HIS A 83 10.42 1.65 -0.80
C HIS A 83 10.66 2.90 0.05
N ASP A 84 11.66 3.71 -0.31
CA ASP A 84 11.96 4.95 0.40
C ASP A 84 10.80 5.94 0.29
N LEU A 85 10.23 6.10 -0.92
CA LEU A 85 9.08 6.97 -1.16
C LEU A 85 7.85 6.53 -0.35
N PHE A 86 7.52 5.24 -0.34
CA PHE A 86 6.40 4.72 0.45
C PHE A 86 6.62 4.92 1.95
N ARG A 87 7.85 4.71 2.41
CA ARG A 87 8.19 4.89 3.82
C ARG A 87 7.98 6.35 4.25
N GLU A 88 8.42 7.30 3.45
CA GLU A 88 8.30 8.73 3.74
C GLU A 88 6.88 9.27 3.62
N LEU A 89 6.15 8.86 2.58
CA LEU A 89 4.82 9.40 2.29
C LEU A 89 3.67 8.68 2.99
N VAL A 90 3.85 7.40 3.32
CA VAL A 90 2.78 6.57 3.88
C VAL A 90 3.18 6.05 5.25
N THR A 91 4.21 5.20 5.34
CA THR A 91 4.49 4.45 6.58
C THR A 91 4.82 5.34 7.78
N TYR A 92 5.71 6.33 7.61
CA TYR A 92 6.09 7.23 8.70
C TYR A 92 4.92 8.11 9.17
N PRO A 93 4.18 8.81 8.28
CA PRO A 93 2.97 9.51 8.68
C PRO A 93 1.97 8.59 9.39
N PHE A 94 1.73 7.39 8.86
CA PHE A 94 0.78 6.44 9.43
C PHE A 94 1.16 6.01 10.85
N LYS A 95 2.44 5.66 11.07
CA LYS A 95 2.95 5.31 12.40
C LYS A 95 2.89 6.48 13.38
N ARG A 96 3.14 7.71 12.93
CA ARG A 96 3.09 8.92 13.78
C ARG A 96 1.66 9.32 14.15
N LEU A 97 0.77 9.33 13.18
CA LEU A 97 -0.61 9.80 13.33
C LEU A 97 -1.50 8.77 14.03
N LYS A 98 -1.15 7.47 13.94
CA LYS A 98 -1.88 6.36 14.56
C LYS A 98 -3.38 6.41 14.23
N PRO A 99 -3.74 6.47 12.93
CA PRO A 99 -5.13 6.59 12.55
C PRO A 99 -5.93 5.38 13.06
N ASN A 100 -7.15 5.62 13.49
CA ASN A 100 -8.08 4.57 13.86
C ASN A 100 -8.80 3.98 12.63
N GLU A 101 -9.66 2.98 12.84
CA GLU A 101 -10.38 2.30 11.76
C GLU A 101 -11.30 3.23 10.95
N PHE A 102 -11.92 4.23 11.58
CA PHE A 102 -12.78 5.19 10.91
C PHE A 102 -11.98 6.13 10.00
N GLU A 103 -10.82 6.58 10.48
CA GLU A 103 -9.91 7.44 9.70
C GLU A 103 -9.32 6.67 8.51
N LEU A 104 -8.94 5.40 8.71
CA LEU A 104 -8.53 4.51 7.62
C LEU A 104 -9.64 4.37 6.58
N LEU A 105 -10.86 4.05 7.01
CA LEU A 105 -12.01 3.90 6.11
C LEU A 105 -12.24 5.17 5.29
N TYR A 106 -12.14 6.35 5.92
CA TYR A 106 -12.26 7.62 5.23
C TYR A 106 -11.16 7.82 4.17
N MET A 107 -9.89 7.56 4.51
CA MET A 107 -8.77 7.65 3.55
C MET A 107 -8.97 6.70 2.35
N VAL A 108 -9.40 5.48 2.61
CA VAL A 108 -9.70 4.45 1.60
C VAL A 108 -10.83 4.90 0.65
N ILE A 109 -11.90 5.50 1.19
CA ILE A 109 -12.98 6.09 0.40
C ILE A 109 -12.46 7.27 -0.44
N CYS A 110 -11.61 8.14 0.11
CA CYS A 110 -10.98 9.22 -0.64
C CYS A 110 -10.12 8.70 -1.78
N CYS A 111 -9.32 7.64 -1.58
CA CYS A 111 -8.55 7.00 -2.65
C CYS A 111 -9.45 6.47 -3.77
N MET A 112 -10.62 5.92 -3.42
CA MET A 112 -11.56 5.39 -4.41
C MET A 112 -12.15 6.48 -5.30
N TRP A 113 -12.59 7.60 -4.71
CA TRP A 113 -13.29 8.67 -5.44
C TRP A 113 -12.37 9.74 -6.03
N ASN A 114 -11.09 9.76 -5.68
CA ASN A 114 -10.11 10.70 -6.23
C ASN A 114 -9.61 10.24 -7.62
N VAL A 115 -10.52 10.15 -8.59
CA VAL A 115 -10.19 9.84 -9.98
C VAL A 115 -9.52 11.05 -10.60
N LYS A 116 -8.23 10.94 -10.95
CA LYS A 116 -7.51 12.01 -11.65
C LYS A 116 -8.22 12.31 -12.96
N ARG A 117 -8.52 13.59 -13.22
CA ARG A 117 -8.91 14.02 -14.57
C ARG A 117 -7.71 13.76 -15.47
N GLU A 118 -7.89 12.98 -16.52
CA GLU A 118 -6.90 12.92 -17.59
C GLU A 118 -6.75 14.36 -18.11
N CYS A 119 -5.57 14.97 -17.92
CA CYS A 119 -5.23 16.13 -18.73
C CYS A 119 -5.09 15.62 -20.16
N SER A 120 -6.07 15.92 -21.00
CA SER A 120 -5.95 15.80 -22.44
C SER A 120 -4.65 16.49 -22.85
N ARG A 121 -3.67 15.70 -23.30
CA ARG A 121 -2.46 16.21 -23.95
C ARG A 121 -2.76 16.52 -25.40
#